data_AF-A0AAT9GK40-F1
#
_entry.id   AF-A0AAT9GK40-F1
#
_cell.length_a   1.000
_cell.length_b   1.000
_cell.length_c   1.000
_cell.angle_alpha   90.00
_cell.angle_beta   90.00
_cell.angle_gamma   90.00
#
_symmetry.space_group_name_H-M   'P 1'
#
loop_
_entity.id
_entity.type
_entity.pdbx_description
1 polymer ?
#
loop_
_entity_poly.entity_id
_entity_poly.type
_entity_poly.pdbx_seq_one_letter_code
_entity_poly.pdbx_strand_id
1 'polypeptide(L)'
;MRNNMLYLFLFVCTLASCVQKTYKKTVVFELDVSQLKDIQTVGLRGDDKPLDWDAGIPMTAIKKDTTYTVTATFVTGYKFTEVKFAVNDEFELKGKNNRRINFSEKDTTYYKAVFDKE
;
A
#
# COMPACT_ATOMS: atom_id res chain seq x y z
N MET A 1 36.59 22.38 -27.93
CA MET A 1 35.20 22.62 -28.38
C MET A 1 34.43 21.34 -28.73
N ARG A 2 35.04 20.34 -29.41
CA ARG A 2 34.38 19.07 -29.79
C ARG A 2 33.91 18.21 -28.60
N ASN A 3 34.67 18.16 -27.51
CA ASN A 3 34.31 17.34 -26.34
C ASN A 3 33.16 17.96 -25.53
N ASN A 4 33.07 19.30 -25.45
CA ASN A 4 31.99 19.99 -24.72
C ASN A 4 30.60 19.73 -25.33
N MET A 5 30.54 19.53 -26.65
CA MET A 5 29.29 19.22 -27.35
C MET A 5 28.81 17.79 -27.06
N LEU A 6 29.73 16.85 -26.83
CA LEU A 6 29.41 15.47 -26.45
C LEU A 6 28.85 15.39 -25.02
N TYR A 7 29.45 16.15 -24.08
CA TYR A 7 28.96 16.22 -22.70
C TYR A 7 27.58 16.89 -22.60
N LEU A 8 27.32 17.91 -23.41
CA LEU A 8 26.01 18.55 -23.48
C LEU A 8 24.93 17.60 -24.03
N PHE A 9 25.26 16.81 -25.05
CA PHE A 9 24.34 15.81 -25.60
C PHE A 9 24.03 14.71 -24.59
N LEU A 10 25.05 14.20 -23.88
CA LEU A 10 24.86 13.20 -22.82
C LEU A 10 23.98 13.72 -21.67
N PHE A 11 24.16 14.99 -21.30
CA PHE A 11 23.35 15.67 -20.28
C PHE A 11 21.87 15.79 -20.71
N VAL A 12 21.60 16.17 -21.96
CA VAL A 12 20.23 16.28 -22.49
C VAL A 12 19.53 14.91 -22.54
N CYS A 13 20.24 13.82 -22.84
CA CYS A 13 19.67 12.47 -22.80
C CYS A 13 19.23 12.04 -21.40
N THR A 14 19.86 12.55 -20.33
CA THR A 14 19.42 12.26 -18.93
C THR A 14 18.12 12.97 -18.54
N LEU A 15 17.74 14.03 -19.27
CA LEU A 15 16.49 14.77 -19.04
C LEU A 15 15.28 14.10 -19.71
N ALA A 16 15.49 13.14 -20.61
CA ALA A 16 14.45 12.33 -21.22
C ALA A 16 14.05 11.16 -20.29
N SER A 17 13.70 11.45 -19.04
CA SER A 17 13.13 10.44 -18.15
C SER A 17 11.74 10.04 -18.66
N CYS A 18 11.60 8.82 -19.17
CA CYS A 18 10.31 8.22 -19.51
C CYS A 18 9.36 8.31 -18.32
N VAL A 19 8.27 9.06 -18.46
CA VAL A 19 7.17 9.02 -17.50
C VAL A 19 6.51 7.64 -17.62
N GLN A 20 6.62 6.82 -16.57
CA GLN A 20 5.99 5.51 -16.52
C GLN A 20 4.46 5.67 -16.55
N LYS A 21 3.78 4.95 -17.44
CA LYS A 21 2.32 4.95 -17.50
C LYS A 21 1.74 4.41 -16.19
N THR A 22 0.84 5.18 -15.58
CA THR A 22 0.15 4.81 -14.33
C THR A 22 -1.28 4.34 -14.60
N TYR A 23 -1.79 3.51 -13.70
CA TYR A 23 -3.13 2.96 -13.76
C TYR A 23 -3.85 3.15 -12.42
N LYS A 24 -5.18 3.24 -12.47
CA LYS A 24 -6.00 3.15 -11.26
C LYS A 24 -6.09 1.69 -10.84
N LYS A 25 -5.75 1.40 -9.59
CA LYS A 25 -5.81 0.06 -9.00
C LYS A 25 -6.60 0.15 -7.70
N THR A 26 -7.71 -0.57 -7.63
CA THR A 26 -8.57 -0.60 -6.43
C THR A 26 -8.31 -1.88 -5.65
N VAL A 27 -8.15 -1.76 -4.33
CA VAL A 27 -8.04 -2.90 -3.43
C VAL A 27 -9.09 -2.78 -2.33
N VAL A 28 -9.85 -3.86 -2.15
CA VAL A 28 -10.77 -4.04 -1.03
C VAL A 28 -10.07 -4.94 -0.01
N PHE A 29 -9.70 -4.36 1.12
CA PHE A 29 -9.04 -5.05 2.22
C PHE A 29 -10.10 -5.53 3.22
N GLU A 30 -10.00 -6.78 3.65
CA GLU A 30 -10.71 -7.33 4.78
C GLU A 30 -9.71 -7.90 5.78
N LEU A 31 -9.86 -7.53 7.03
CA LEU A 31 -9.03 -8.00 8.14
C LEU A 31 -9.89 -8.71 9.17
N ASP A 32 -9.53 -9.95 9.47
CA ASP A 32 -10.02 -10.73 10.60
C ASP A 32 -9.16 -10.45 11.83
N VAL A 33 -9.79 -9.95 12.89
CA VAL A 33 -9.19 -9.65 14.20
C VAL A 33 -9.83 -10.49 15.31
N SER A 34 -10.61 -11.52 14.98
CA SER A 34 -11.39 -12.32 15.94
C SER A 34 -10.56 -13.01 17.03
N GLN A 35 -9.24 -13.16 16.82
CA GLN A 35 -8.32 -13.68 17.83
C GLN A 35 -7.86 -12.65 18.86
N LEU A 36 -8.21 -11.38 18.68
CA LEU A 36 -7.84 -10.28 19.56
C LEU A 36 -9.01 -9.94 20.50
N LYS A 37 -8.71 -9.17 21.55
CA LYS A 37 -9.69 -8.63 22.49
C LYS A 37 -9.52 -7.12 22.58
N ASP A 38 -10.55 -6.45 23.09
CA ASP A 38 -10.53 -5.02 23.40
C ASP A 38 -10.17 -4.14 22.20
N ILE A 39 -10.81 -4.39 21.05
CA ILE A 39 -10.58 -3.65 19.80
C ILE A 39 -11.20 -2.25 19.90
N GLN A 40 -10.35 -1.23 19.83
CA GLN A 40 -10.73 0.18 19.84
C GLN A 40 -10.59 0.79 18.45
N THR A 41 -9.47 0.52 17.77
CA THR A 41 -9.18 1.06 16.44
C THR A 41 -8.60 -0.02 15.54
N VAL A 42 -8.97 0.01 14.26
CA VAL A 42 -8.37 -0.82 13.22
C VAL A 42 -8.02 0.09 12.06
N GLY A 43 -6.79 -0.01 11.56
CA GLY A 43 -6.29 0.87 10.51
C GLY A 43 -5.40 0.15 9.50
N LEU A 44 -5.24 0.77 8.35
CA LEU A 44 -4.36 0.35 7.26
C LEU A 44 -3.32 1.44 6.99
N ARG A 45 -2.05 1.06 6.90
CA ARG A 45 -0.93 1.93 6.54
C ARG A 45 -0.15 1.31 5.38
N GLY A 46 0.55 2.13 4.59
CA GLY A 46 1.24 1.65 3.39
C GLY A 46 2.03 2.72 2.64
N ASP A 47 2.81 2.27 1.66
CA ASP A 47 3.73 3.10 0.88
C ASP A 47 3.02 4.03 -0.12
N ASP A 48 1.98 3.53 -0.79
CA ASP A 48 1.36 4.23 -1.91
C ASP A 48 0.16 5.08 -1.47
N LYS A 49 0.07 6.31 -1.99
CA LYS A 49 -1.11 7.16 -1.76
C LYS A 49 -2.41 6.47 -2.23
N PRO A 50 -3.50 6.52 -1.44
CA PRO A 50 -3.72 7.44 -0.32
C PRO A 50 -3.17 6.97 1.04
N LEU A 51 -2.52 5.81 1.11
CA LEU A 51 -1.93 5.32 2.35
C LEU A 51 -0.69 6.13 2.75
N ASP A 52 -0.39 6.06 4.03
CA ASP A 52 0.76 6.70 4.65
C ASP A 52 1.22 5.85 5.85
N TRP A 53 2.52 5.76 6.09
CA TRP A 53 3.07 5.03 7.24
C TRP A 53 2.89 5.79 8.55
N ASP A 54 2.90 7.13 8.49
CA ASP A 54 2.74 8.00 9.65
C ASP A 54 1.26 8.17 10.00
N ALA A 55 0.38 8.18 8.98
CA ALA A 55 -1.06 8.39 9.15
C ALA A 55 -1.89 7.22 8.56
N GLY A 56 -2.42 6.37 9.44
CA GLY A 56 -3.26 5.25 9.01
C GLY A 56 -4.67 5.67 8.58
N ILE A 57 -5.22 4.96 7.60
CA ILE A 57 -6.64 5.08 7.23
C ILE A 57 -7.45 4.16 8.14
N PRO A 58 -8.50 4.66 8.82
CA PRO A 58 -9.35 3.83 9.66
C PRO A 58 -10.15 2.83 8.82
N MET A 59 -10.27 1.60 9.32
CA MET A 59 -11.09 0.55 8.72
C MET A 59 -12.48 0.53 9.35
N THR A 60 -13.50 0.25 8.53
CA THR A 60 -14.91 0.15 8.95
C THR A 60 -15.23 -1.27 9.39
N ALA A 61 -15.90 -1.44 10.53
CA ALA A 61 -16.35 -2.76 10.98
C ALA A 61 -17.43 -3.33 10.05
N ILE A 62 -17.20 -4.53 9.50
CA ILE A 62 -18.26 -5.38 8.92
C ILE A 62 -19.01 -6.07 10.06
N LYS A 63 -18.25 -6.63 11.00
CA LYS A 63 -18.74 -7.22 12.24
C LYS A 63 -17.82 -6.77 13.36
N LYS A 64 -18.39 -6.01 14.29
CA LYS A 64 -17.66 -5.40 15.41
C LYS A 64 -16.82 -6.45 16.13
N ASP A 65 -15.57 -6.09 16.43
CA ASP A 65 -14.57 -6.90 17.14
C ASP A 65 -14.17 -8.21 16.43
N THR A 66 -14.58 -8.43 15.17
CA THR A 66 -14.16 -9.61 14.40
C THR A 66 -13.63 -9.27 13.01
N THR A 67 -14.32 -8.43 12.23
CA THR A 67 -13.99 -8.24 10.82
C THR A 67 -14.16 -6.79 10.40
N TYR A 68 -13.11 -6.24 9.78
CA TYR A 68 -13.04 -4.85 9.36
C TYR A 68 -12.66 -4.76 7.88
N THR A 69 -13.06 -3.68 7.21
CA THR A 69 -12.80 -3.45 5.81
C THR A 69 -12.44 -2.01 5.48
N VAL A 70 -11.61 -1.84 4.45
CA VAL A 70 -11.33 -0.54 3.83
C VAL A 70 -11.08 -0.75 2.35
N THR A 71 -11.49 0.21 1.53
CA THR A 71 -11.19 0.23 0.10
C THR A 71 -10.23 1.38 -0.18
N ALA A 72 -9.11 1.08 -0.83
CA ALA A 72 -8.15 2.09 -1.27
C ALA A 72 -7.94 2.00 -2.78
N THR A 73 -7.84 3.17 -3.43
CA THR A 73 -7.59 3.27 -4.87
C THR A 73 -6.27 4.00 -5.09
N PHE A 74 -5.33 3.31 -5.71
CA PHE A 74 -3.99 3.78 -6.01
C PHE A 74 -3.91 4.25 -7.46
N VAL A 75 -3.15 5.31 -7.73
CA VAL A 75 -2.77 5.72 -9.09
C VAL A 75 -1.29 5.44 -9.24
N THR A 76 -0.95 4.29 -9.83
CA THR A 76 0.43 3.78 -9.80
C THR A 76 0.79 3.02 -11.06
N GLY A 77 2.08 3.05 -11.41
CA GLY A 77 2.67 2.21 -12.46
C GLY A 77 3.15 0.85 -11.92
N TYR A 78 3.17 0.66 -10.60
CA TYR A 78 3.60 -0.58 -9.96
C TYR A 78 2.53 -1.67 -10.06
N LYS A 79 2.97 -2.92 -9.94
CA LYS A 79 2.11 -4.10 -9.95
C LYS A 79 1.69 -4.55 -8.55
N PHE A 80 2.19 -3.90 -7.51
CA PHE A 80 1.88 -4.20 -6.13
C PHE A 80 1.94 -2.94 -5.28
N THR A 81 1.41 -3.04 -4.07
CA THR A 81 1.62 -2.09 -2.97
C THR A 81 2.05 -2.84 -1.71
N GLU A 82 2.69 -2.16 -0.79
CA GLU A 82 3.09 -2.71 0.51
C GLU A 82 2.31 -2.03 1.63
N VAL A 83 1.77 -2.85 2.53
CA VAL A 83 0.88 -2.40 3.60
C VAL A 83 1.17 -3.13 4.91
N LYS A 84 0.75 -2.52 6.02
CA LYS A 84 0.51 -3.23 7.29
C LYS A 84 -0.79 -2.78 7.90
N PHE A 85 -1.48 -3.72 8.52
CA PHE A 85 -2.59 -3.43 9.42
C PHE A 85 -2.08 -2.98 10.79
N ALA A 86 -2.84 -2.11 11.44
CA ALA A 86 -2.63 -1.72 12.82
C ALA A 86 -3.93 -1.90 13.61
N VAL A 87 -3.83 -2.49 14.79
CA VAL A 87 -4.96 -2.63 15.73
C VAL A 87 -4.54 -1.96 17.04
N ASN A 88 -5.35 -1.04 17.55
CA ASN A 88 -5.03 -0.22 18.73
C ASN A 88 -3.63 0.42 18.63
N ASP A 89 -3.31 0.96 17.46
CA ASP A 89 -2.00 1.53 17.09
C ASP A 89 -0.79 0.57 17.12
N GLU A 90 -1.01 -0.72 17.38
CA GLU A 90 0.02 -1.76 17.25
C GLU A 90 0.01 -2.33 15.84
N PHE A 91 1.17 -2.29 15.17
CA PHE A 91 1.35 -2.93 13.87
C PHE A 91 1.38 -4.45 13.97
N GLU A 92 0.82 -5.09 12.97
CA GLU A 92 1.05 -6.52 12.72
C GLU A 92 2.48 -6.82 12.28
N LEU A 93 2.83 -8.11 12.27
CA LEU A 93 4.08 -8.63 11.68
C LEU A 93 5.30 -7.95 12.30
N LYS A 94 5.40 -7.96 13.63
CA LYS A 94 6.44 -7.24 14.37
C LYS A 94 7.82 -7.78 14.01
N GLY A 95 8.69 -6.91 13.50
CA GLY A 95 10.03 -7.30 13.03
C GLY A 95 10.05 -8.09 11.71
N LYS A 96 8.88 -8.32 11.09
CA LYS A 96 8.74 -8.94 9.76
C LYS A 96 8.44 -7.89 8.70
N ASN A 97 8.62 -8.29 7.44
CA ASN A 97 8.33 -7.48 6.28
C ASN A 97 6.84 -7.09 6.19
N ASN A 98 6.56 -6.00 5.46
CA ASN A 98 5.22 -5.58 5.12
C ASN A 98 4.48 -6.63 4.29
N ARG A 99 3.15 -6.60 4.30
CA ARG A 99 2.35 -7.39 3.37
C ARG A 99 2.50 -6.80 1.97
N ARG A 100 2.94 -7.62 1.01
CA ARG A 100 2.92 -7.25 -0.41
C ARG A 100 1.62 -7.69 -1.06
N ILE A 101 0.89 -6.73 -1.62
CA ILE A 101 -0.39 -6.97 -2.30
C ILE A 101 -0.19 -6.79 -3.79
N ASN A 102 -0.15 -7.90 -4.53
CA ASN A 102 -0.11 -7.85 -5.99
C ASN A 102 -1.48 -7.45 -6.53
N PHE A 103 -1.52 -6.42 -7.37
CA PHE A 103 -2.75 -5.97 -8.01
C PHE A 103 -3.22 -7.01 -9.01
N SER A 104 -4.52 -7.27 -9.00
CA SER A 104 -5.22 -8.01 -10.03
C SER A 104 -5.02 -7.38 -11.42
N GLU A 105 -5.08 -8.23 -12.45
CA GLU A 105 -5.21 -7.78 -13.84
C GLU A 105 -6.58 -7.14 -14.10
N LYS A 106 -7.58 -7.43 -13.27
CA LYS A 106 -8.90 -6.79 -13.26
C LYS A 106 -8.84 -5.42 -12.55
N ASP A 107 -9.97 -4.72 -12.54
CA ASP A 107 -10.10 -3.40 -11.92
C ASP A 107 -9.93 -3.43 -10.39
N THR A 108 -10.36 -4.51 -9.74
CA THR A 108 -10.38 -4.65 -8.28
C THR A 108 -9.64 -5.89 -7.80
N THR A 109 -8.83 -5.71 -6.76
CA THR A 109 -8.18 -6.77 -5.99
C THR A 109 -8.91 -6.93 -4.67
N TYR A 110 -9.25 -8.15 -4.28
CA TYR A 110 -9.80 -8.44 -2.95
C TYR A 110 -8.73 -9.12 -2.12
N TYR A 111 -8.41 -8.55 -0.96
CA TYR A 111 -7.37 -9.05 -0.08
C TYR A 111 -7.95 -9.33 1.29
N LYS A 112 -7.90 -10.59 1.71
CA LYS A 112 -8.35 -11.04 3.03
C LYS A 112 -7.15 -11.48 3.86
N ALA A 113 -7.09 -11.06 5.11
CA ALA A 113 -6.03 -11.42 6.03
C ALA A 113 -6.56 -11.66 7.44
N VAL A 114 -5.83 -12.44 8.23
CA VAL A 114 -5.95 -12.49 9.69
C VAL A 114 -4.81 -11.65 10.26
N PHE A 115 -5.10 -10.80 11.24
CA PHE A 115 -4.09 -9.94 11.89
C PHE A 115 -3.03 -10.80 12.56
N ASP A 116 -1.75 -10.58 12.28
CA ASP A 116 -0.66 -11.36 12.88
C ASP A 116 0.13 -10.50 13.87
N LYS A 117 0.18 -10.88 15.15
CA LYS A 117 0.94 -10.14 16.16
C LYS A 117 2.45 -10.34 16.05
N GLU A 118 2.91 -11.41 15.41
CA GLU A 118 4.31 -11.83 15.40
C GLU A 118 4.89 -11.95 13.99
#